data_AF-A0A7V9DP13-F1
#
_entry.id   AF-A0A7V9DP13-F1
#
_cell.length_a   1.000
_cell.length_b   1.000
_cell.length_c   1.000
_cell.angle_alpha   90.00
_cell.angle_beta   90.00
_cell.angle_gamma   90.00
#
_symmetry.space_group_name_H-M   'P 1'
#
loop_
_entity.id
_entity.type
_entity.pdbx_description
1 polymer ?
#
loop_
_entity_poly.entity_id
_entity_poly.type
_entity_poly.pdbx_seq_one_letter_code
_entity_poly.pdbx_strand_id
1 'polypeptide(L)'
;MMRTVTVPIADRPYDVVVGAGARTGLSALVPDGVRRAAIVTQPGISFDVDPGVPTEVIEIGVGERFKTLATLEQVTGGFARMGLTRGDVVIGVGGGMVTDVAGFAAATWHRGVAVVHVATTLLAMV
;
A
#
# COMPACT_ATOMS: atom_id res chain seq x y z
N MET A 1 3.95 20.90 -10.55
CA MET A 1 4.98 20.99 -9.48
C MET A 1 4.73 19.88 -8.49
N MET A 2 5.80 19.23 -8.01
CA MET A 2 5.71 18.23 -6.93
C MET A 2 5.79 18.93 -5.59
N ARG A 3 4.98 18.52 -4.61
CA ARG A 3 5.01 19.04 -3.24
C ARG A 3 5.04 17.88 -2.26
N THR A 4 5.91 17.99 -1.26
CA THR A 4 5.92 17.07 -0.11
C THR A 4 5.25 17.75 1.08
N VAL A 5 4.34 17.04 1.74
CA VAL A 5 3.69 17.46 2.98
C VAL A 5 4.05 16.46 4.05
N THR A 6 4.82 16.87 5.05
CA THR A 6 5.12 16.02 6.21
C THR A 6 3.94 16.07 7.18
N VAL A 7 3.41 14.91 7.54
CA VAL A 7 2.32 14.76 8.52
C VAL A 7 2.94 14.44 9.89
N PRO A 8 2.86 15.35 10.87
CA PRO A 8 3.48 15.16 12.16
C PRO A 8 2.58 14.35 13.10
N ILE A 9 2.63 13.02 13.01
CA ILE A 9 1.96 12.13 13.97
C ILE A 9 2.99 11.60 14.97
N ALA A 10 2.93 12.05 16.22
CA ALA A 10 3.72 11.58 17.37
C ALA A 10 5.08 10.94 16.98
N ASP A 11 5.27 9.65 17.27
CA ASP A 11 6.53 8.94 17.04
C ASP A 11 6.70 8.41 15.61
N ARG A 12 5.78 8.71 14.69
CA ARG A 12 5.74 8.16 13.33
C ARG A 12 5.31 9.23 12.30
N PRO A 13 6.11 10.29 12.11
CA PRO A 13 5.87 11.22 11.02
C PRO A 13 6.05 10.50 9.68
N TYR A 14 5.33 10.96 8.66
CA TYR A 14 5.49 10.46 7.29
C TYR A 14 5.26 11.57 6.27
N ASP A 15 5.79 11.37 5.07
CA ASP A 15 5.65 12.30 3.96
C ASP A 15 4.50 11.90 3.03
N VAL A 16 3.77 12.90 2.57
CA VAL A 16 2.77 12.78 1.51
C VAL A 16 3.28 13.56 0.30
N VAL A 17 3.57 12.84 -0.78
CA VAL A 17 4.03 13.43 -2.04
C VAL A 17 2.82 13.66 -2.96
N VAL A 18 2.58 14.92 -3.30
CA VAL A 18 1.44 15.36 -4.10
C VAL A 18 1.91 16.10 -5.35
N GLY A 19 1.42 15.67 -6.50
CA GLY A 19 1.71 16.30 -7.78
C GLY A 19 1.41 15.39 -8.96
N ALA A 20 1.38 15.96 -10.15
CA ALA A 20 1.31 15.18 -11.38
C ALA A 20 2.51 14.23 -11.45
N GLY A 21 2.24 12.93 -11.63
CA GLY A 21 3.28 11.90 -11.68
C GLY A 21 3.83 11.46 -10.32
N ALA A 22 3.27 11.88 -9.17
CA ALA A 22 3.81 11.53 -7.84
C ALA A 22 4.12 10.04 -7.63
N ARG A 23 3.29 9.15 -8.22
CA ARG A 23 3.47 7.70 -8.16
C ARG A 23 4.81 7.20 -8.73
N THR A 24 5.47 7.93 -9.63
CA THR A 24 6.77 7.54 -10.19
C THR A 24 7.90 7.69 -9.17
N GLY A 25 7.67 8.40 -8.06
CA GLY A 25 8.61 8.51 -6.94
C GLY A 25 8.45 7.41 -5.89
N LEU A 26 7.61 6.39 -6.12
CA LEU A 26 7.28 5.36 -5.12
C LEU A 26 8.54 4.68 -4.56
N SER A 27 9.51 4.33 -5.39
CA SER A 27 10.75 3.68 -4.95
C SER A 27 11.53 4.49 -3.91
N ALA A 28 11.45 5.82 -3.94
CA ALA A 28 12.09 6.69 -2.94
C ALA A 28 11.34 6.72 -1.60
N LEU A 29 10.10 6.23 -1.54
CA LEU A 29 9.29 6.13 -0.32
C LEU A 29 9.33 4.73 0.30
N VAL A 30 9.90 3.74 -0.40
CA VAL A 30 10.11 2.40 0.14
C VAL A 30 11.27 2.46 1.15
N PRO A 31 11.10 1.99 2.39
CA PRO A 31 12.17 2.03 3.39
C PRO A 31 13.40 1.22 2.98
N ASP A 32 14.58 1.67 3.44
CA ASP A 32 15.83 0.97 3.23
C ASP A 32 15.78 -0.46 3.78
N GLY A 33 16.41 -1.39 3.06
CA GLY A 33 16.49 -2.80 3.46
C GLY A 33 15.25 -3.64 3.18
N VAL A 34 14.16 -3.03 2.67
CA VAL A 34 13.03 -3.78 2.10
C VAL A 34 13.53 -4.63 0.95
N ARG A 35 13.13 -5.91 0.92
CA ARG A 35 13.55 -6.84 -0.13
C ARG A 35 12.43 -7.17 -1.09
N ARG A 36 11.17 -7.03 -0.67
CA ARG A 36 9.99 -7.38 -1.46
C ARG A 36 8.80 -6.48 -1.11
N ALA A 37 7.88 -6.32 -2.04
CA ALA A 37 6.64 -5.58 -1.82
C ALA A 37 5.40 -6.38 -2.24
N ALA A 38 4.36 -6.33 -1.41
CA ALA A 38 3.02 -6.80 -1.78
C ALA A 38 2.17 -5.61 -2.23
N ILE A 39 1.70 -5.61 -3.48
CA ILE A 39 0.80 -4.58 -4.00
C ILE A 39 -0.64 -5.07 -3.83
N VAL A 40 -1.44 -4.35 -3.03
CA VAL A 40 -2.88 -4.62 -2.86
C VAL A 40 -3.67 -3.64 -3.72
N THR A 41 -4.55 -4.15 -4.57
CA THR A 41 -5.30 -3.35 -5.57
C THR A 41 -6.62 -4.02 -5.95
N GLN A 42 -7.38 -3.43 -6.88
CA GLN A 42 -8.61 -3.99 -7.43
C GLN A 42 -8.50 -4.19 -8.95
N PRO A 43 -9.27 -5.14 -9.52
CA PRO A 43 -9.39 -5.28 -10.97
C PRO A 43 -9.78 -3.96 -11.65
N GLY A 44 -9.15 -3.67 -12.79
CA GLY A 44 -9.44 -2.48 -13.60
C GLY A 44 -8.75 -1.19 -13.13
N ILE A 45 -8.06 -1.20 -11.98
CA ILE A 45 -7.15 -0.11 -11.62
C ILE A 45 -5.86 -0.32 -12.41
N SER A 46 -5.70 0.45 -13.50
CA SER A 46 -4.40 0.53 -14.17
C SER A 46 -3.46 1.36 -13.30
N PHE A 47 -2.38 0.75 -12.85
CA PHE A 47 -1.32 1.43 -12.13
C PHE A 47 0.03 1.11 -12.75
N ASP A 48 0.83 2.15 -12.88
CA ASP A 48 2.23 2.06 -13.28
C ASP A 48 3.03 2.60 -12.09
N VAL A 49 3.44 1.68 -11.22
CA VAL A 49 4.22 1.98 -10.02
C VAL A 49 5.39 1.01 -9.93
N ASP A 50 6.56 1.54 -9.59
CA ASP A 50 7.77 0.77 -9.39
C ASP A 50 8.30 1.00 -7.96
N PRO A 51 8.16 0.00 -7.06
CA PRO A 51 8.73 0.06 -5.72
C PRO A 51 10.26 -0.08 -5.68
N GLY A 52 10.93 -0.43 -6.78
CA GLY A 52 12.37 -0.69 -6.82
C GLY A 52 12.80 -2.04 -6.21
N VAL A 53 11.83 -2.90 -5.85
CA VAL A 53 12.04 -4.23 -5.27
C VAL A 53 11.11 -5.25 -5.93
N PRO A 54 11.42 -6.56 -5.93
CA PRO A 54 10.51 -7.59 -6.41
C PRO A 54 9.10 -7.48 -5.81
N THR A 55 8.09 -7.53 -6.67
CA THR A 55 6.69 -7.31 -6.29
C THR A 55 5.79 -8.49 -6.63
N GLU A 56 4.74 -8.68 -5.84
CA GLU A 56 3.58 -9.50 -6.22
C GLU A 56 2.29 -8.69 -6.03
N VAL A 57 1.36 -8.83 -6.97
CA VAL A 57 0.08 -8.13 -6.96
C VAL A 57 -0.99 -9.05 -6.38
N ILE A 58 -1.76 -8.52 -5.43
CA ILE A 58 -2.90 -9.18 -4.80
C ILE A 58 -4.14 -8.35 -5.11
N GLU A 59 -4.98 -8.84 -6.01
CA GLU A 59 -6.25 -8.21 -6.35
C GLU A 59 -7.35 -8.58 -5.34
N ILE A 60 -8.05 -7.59 -4.81
CA ILE A 60 -9.25 -7.74 -3.99
C ILE A 60 -10.51 -7.39 -4.80
N GLY A 61 -11.68 -7.81 -4.31
CA GLY A 61 -12.94 -7.54 -5.00
C GLY A 61 -13.33 -6.05 -5.06
N VAL A 62 -14.27 -5.74 -5.97
CA VAL A 62 -14.71 -4.35 -6.23
C VAL A 62 -15.89 -3.92 -5.35
N GLY A 63 -15.70 -2.83 -4.61
CA GLY A 63 -16.72 -2.16 -3.80
C GLY A 63 -16.75 -2.59 -2.33
N GLU A 64 -17.49 -1.82 -1.52
CA GLU A 64 -17.46 -1.92 -0.04
C GLU A 64 -17.88 -3.28 0.51
N ARG A 65 -18.66 -4.07 -0.23
CA ARG A 65 -19.02 -5.45 0.14
C ARG A 65 -17.82 -6.38 0.33
N PHE A 66 -16.65 -6.02 -0.22
CA PHE A 66 -15.40 -6.75 -0.05
C PHE A 66 -14.53 -6.19 1.08
N LYS A 67 -14.99 -5.19 1.83
CA LYS A 67 -14.28 -4.70 3.02
C LYS A 67 -14.59 -5.60 4.21
N THR A 68 -14.06 -6.82 4.16
CA THR A 68 -14.39 -7.91 5.08
C THR A 68 -13.13 -8.59 5.63
N LEU A 69 -13.27 -9.29 6.75
CA LEU A 69 -12.19 -10.13 7.29
C LEU A 69 -11.79 -11.27 6.33
N ALA A 70 -12.73 -11.78 5.53
CA ALA A 70 -12.42 -12.79 4.51
C ALA A 70 -11.50 -12.24 3.42
N THR A 71 -11.66 -10.96 3.04
CA THR A 71 -10.73 -10.30 2.12
C THR A 71 -9.36 -10.08 2.76
N LEU A 72 -9.30 -9.78 4.06
CA LEU A 72 -8.03 -9.71 4.78
C LEU A 72 -7.33 -11.07 4.86
N GLU A 73 -8.07 -12.15 5.07
CA GLU A 73 -7.55 -13.52 5.01
C GLU A 73 -6.97 -13.84 3.62
N GLN A 74 -7.67 -13.46 2.54
CA GLN A 74 -7.18 -13.61 1.17
C GLN A 74 -5.85 -12.85 0.97
N VAL A 75 -5.78 -11.60 1.42
CA VAL A 75 -4.60 -10.73 1.28
C VAL A 75 -3.42 -11.28 2.08
N THR A 76 -3.62 -11.58 3.36
CA THR A 76 -2.58 -12.12 4.24
C THR A 76 -2.16 -13.54 3.83
N GLY A 77 -3.06 -14.33 3.24
CA GLY A 77 -2.71 -15.58 2.57
C GLY A 77 -1.78 -15.36 1.38
N GLY A 78 -1.94 -14.26 0.64
CA GLY A 78 -0.99 -13.82 -0.39
C GLY A 78 0.38 -13.48 0.20
N PHE A 79 0.40 -12.71 1.30
CA PHE A 79 1.63 -12.39 2.04
C PHE A 79 2.37 -13.66 2.48
N ALA A 80 1.65 -14.66 2.98
CA ALA A 80 2.21 -15.94 3.38
C ALA A 80 2.80 -16.73 2.20
N ARG A 81 2.07 -16.85 1.09
CA ARG A 81 2.51 -17.58 -0.11
C ARG A 81 3.77 -16.97 -0.71
N MET A 82 3.82 -15.64 -0.77
CA MET A 82 5.01 -14.96 -1.27
C MET A 82 6.17 -15.05 -0.27
N GLY A 83 5.91 -15.22 1.03
CA GLY A 83 6.94 -15.16 2.07
C GLY A 83 7.30 -13.72 2.46
N LEU A 84 6.29 -12.84 2.53
CA LEU A 84 6.44 -11.47 3.02
C LEU A 84 6.83 -11.49 4.50
N THR A 85 7.93 -10.85 4.86
CA THR A 85 8.47 -10.83 6.22
C THR A 85 8.24 -9.48 6.90
N ARG A 86 8.63 -9.38 8.19
CA ARG A 86 8.53 -8.12 8.96
C ARG A 86 9.34 -6.95 8.39
N GLY A 87 10.34 -7.23 7.56
CA GLY A 87 11.22 -6.23 6.94
C GLY A 87 10.78 -5.84 5.53
N ASP A 88 9.64 -6.34 5.05
CA ASP A 88 9.11 -6.04 3.73
C ASP A 88 7.98 -5.00 3.82
N VAL A 89 7.42 -4.59 2.67
CA VAL A 89 6.44 -3.51 2.57
C VAL A 89 5.13 -3.95 1.91
N VAL A 90 4.02 -3.40 2.39
CA VAL A 90 2.71 -3.50 1.74
C VAL A 90 2.41 -2.17 1.04
N ILE A 91 1.91 -2.21 -0.19
CA ILE A 91 1.60 -1.03 -0.98
C ILE A 91 0.14 -1.09 -1.40
N GLY A 92 -0.67 -0.17 -0.88
CA GLY A 92 -2.08 -0.04 -1.25
C GLY A 92 -2.21 0.88 -2.45
N VAL A 93 -2.63 0.37 -3.61
CA VAL A 93 -2.82 1.15 -4.84
C VAL A 93 -4.30 1.18 -5.19
N GLY A 94 -4.99 2.28 -4.85
CA GLY A 94 -6.43 2.37 -5.08
C GLY A 94 -7.11 3.50 -4.31
N GLY A 95 -8.45 3.46 -4.26
CA GLY A 95 -9.23 4.37 -3.44
C GLY A 95 -9.27 3.95 -1.96
N GLY A 96 -10.12 4.62 -1.17
CA GLY A 96 -10.15 4.47 0.30
C GLY A 96 -10.35 3.04 0.79
N MET A 97 -11.20 2.25 0.11
CA MET A 97 -11.42 0.85 0.48
C MET A 97 -10.12 0.02 0.33
N VAL A 98 -9.37 0.23 -0.75
CA VAL A 98 -8.10 -0.48 -0.98
C VAL A 98 -7.07 -0.09 0.07
N THR A 99 -6.93 1.20 0.36
CA THR A 99 -5.97 1.68 1.36
C THR A 99 -6.33 1.24 2.77
N ASP A 100 -7.63 1.13 3.10
CA ASP A 100 -8.08 0.58 4.39
C ASP A 100 -7.71 -0.90 4.52
N VAL A 101 -7.99 -1.71 3.50
CA VAL A 101 -7.67 -3.14 3.49
C VAL A 101 -6.16 -3.35 3.54
N ALA A 102 -5.38 -2.63 2.72
CA ALA A 102 -3.93 -2.72 2.69
C ALA A 102 -3.31 -2.28 4.03
N GLY A 103 -3.76 -1.15 4.58
CA GLY A 103 -3.29 -0.62 5.87
C GLY A 103 -3.60 -1.56 7.03
N PHE A 104 -4.81 -2.12 7.09
CA PHE A 104 -5.18 -3.07 8.14
C PHE A 104 -4.43 -4.41 8.00
N ALA A 105 -4.27 -4.92 6.78
CA ALA A 105 -3.47 -6.11 6.54
C ALA A 105 -2.01 -5.91 6.95
N ALA A 106 -1.42 -4.76 6.62
CA ALA A 106 -0.06 -4.40 7.03
C ALA A 106 0.07 -4.24 8.56
N ALA A 107 -0.92 -3.65 9.22
CA ALA A 107 -0.91 -3.48 10.68
C ALA A 107 -0.99 -4.81 11.44
N THR A 108 -1.66 -5.81 10.86
CA THR A 108 -1.87 -7.11 11.51
C THR A 108 -0.81 -8.15 11.14
N TRP A 109 -0.23 -8.06 9.94
CA TRP A 109 0.83 -8.96 9.49
C TRP A 109 2.09 -8.81 10.35
N HIS A 110 2.56 -9.90 10.97
CA HIS A 110 3.68 -9.89 11.91
C HIS A 110 3.60 -8.82 13.03
N ARG A 111 2.38 -8.39 13.42
CA ARG A 111 2.12 -7.29 14.36
C ARG A 111 2.55 -5.90 13.85
N GLY A 112 2.67 -5.74 12.55
CA GLY A 112 2.99 -4.47 11.89
C GLY A 112 4.16 -4.62 10.93
N VAL A 113 3.92 -4.23 9.68
CA VAL A 113 4.95 -4.02 8.66
C VAL A 113 4.81 -2.64 8.03
N ALA A 114 5.83 -2.21 7.28
CA ALA A 114 5.78 -0.95 6.56
C ALA A 114 4.62 -0.93 5.55
N VAL A 115 3.98 0.22 5.40
CA VAL A 115 2.91 0.43 4.42
C VAL A 115 3.10 1.74 3.67
N VAL A 116 2.85 1.72 2.35
CA VAL A 116 2.82 2.91 1.50
C VAL A 116 1.49 2.96 0.75
N HIS A 117 0.87 4.15 0.68
CA HIS A 117 -0.38 4.35 -0.06
C HIS A 117 -0.16 5.12 -1.35
N VAL A 118 -0.68 4.58 -2.44
CA VAL A 118 -0.82 5.26 -3.73
C VAL A 118 -2.32 5.47 -3.95
N ALA A 119 -2.86 6.51 -3.33
CA ALA A 119 -4.27 6.86 -3.42
C ALA A 119 -4.66 7.26 -4.85
N THR A 120 -5.74 6.67 -5.40
CA THR A 120 -6.19 6.91 -6.78
C THR A 120 -7.52 7.66 -6.88
N THR A 121 -8.20 7.89 -5.76
CA THR A 121 -9.42 8.70 -5.69
C THR A 121 -9.18 9.94 -4.85
N LEU A 122 -9.86 11.05 -5.19
CA LEU A 122 -9.73 12.30 -4.44
C LEU A 122 -10.09 12.10 -2.95
N LEU A 123 -11.16 11.35 -2.67
CA LEU A 123 -11.58 11.05 -1.30
C LEU A 123 -10.53 10.28 -0.49
N ALA A 124 -9.69 9.46 -1.13
CA ALA A 124 -8.60 8.78 -0.45
C ALA A 124 -7.36 9.67 -0.23
N MET A 125 -7.27 10.79 -0.94
CA MET A 125 -6.15 11.72 -0.86
C MET A 125 -6.34 12.81 0.21
N VAL A 126 -7.56 13.01 0.72
CA VAL A 126 -7.94 14.13 1.61
C VAL A 126 -8.56 13.68 2.90
#